data_AF-A0A5J4W5Q7-F1
#
_entry.id   AF-A0A5J4W5Q7-F1
#
_cell.length_a   1.000
_cell.length_b   1.000
_cell.length_c   1.000
_cell.angle_alpha   90.00
_cell.angle_beta   90.00
_cell.angle_gamma   90.00
#
_symmetry.space_group_name_H-M   'P 1'
#
loop_
_entity.id
_entity.type
_entity.pdbx_description
1 polymer ?
#
loop_
_entity_poly.entity_id
_entity_poly.type
_entity_poly.pdbx_seq_one_letter_code
_entity_poly.pdbx_strand_id
1 'polypeptide(L)'
;MSAQQDEKRSSAPSTASTRIETFTKASYSDKAEQVFFAFLMPLFNQQRREVPVLAAILWAFKLVEIIALAIFRVDSGTNLQYGFSKVVNFASGTSIGMALGKYSPIIVFICVFVLLAVIAEQIIQILLTALYIPFISNAITTFDCFKDEDVLIRIFIFNYNPKSYSIFTCRNSAFNVLETVLTFGICFAMRMLVEWPFWRGIVTVGTSLTIVIIIYWYQPYFKYISNVLACIIWTMFGSIRLCLEIGYAVTSASHSEIPQYFFLATGVAIGVLMSAIAIYFIKDRAGKLFLINRKFDKKKLQYIPKIKTISDIDPSTRFLQFKEMRTRHNLDIVDSLYVQQLQKHKNEAQPLFEYSLFQGQFFKNRIKATAVLKRANDSSLNSSMPLRFVMFCLRLTETSGTSAGGNQGAVEQSMTFQTQMAQAEEHYENAKVSLKKFFEEILKRKPNFSQLPILLEQIVDQDAASRKIFEELMNQHHNNVQILRRYAKLLRDVYNETETADELL
;
A
#
# COMPACT_ATOMS: atom_id res chain seq x y z
N MET A 1 21.05 -75.36 -4.51
CA MET A 1 21.21 -74.27 -3.52
C MET A 1 21.95 -73.15 -4.25
N SER A 2 21.23 -72.19 -4.86
CA SER A 2 20.80 -70.90 -4.26
C SER A 2 22.01 -70.01 -3.92
N ALA A 3 22.17 -68.77 -4.38
CA ALA A 3 21.25 -67.84 -5.02
C ALA A 3 22.05 -66.76 -5.79
N GLN A 4 21.41 -66.19 -6.81
CA GLN A 4 21.75 -64.89 -7.40
C GLN A 4 21.69 -63.78 -6.34
N GLN A 5 22.57 -62.79 -6.46
CA GLN A 5 22.45 -61.53 -5.73
C GLN A 5 22.39 -60.38 -6.76
N ASP A 6 21.16 -59.98 -7.04
CA ASP A 6 20.79 -58.78 -7.79
C ASP A 6 20.91 -57.52 -6.92
N GLU A 7 21.38 -56.46 -7.58
CA GLU A 7 20.81 -55.10 -7.60
C GLU A 7 20.59 -54.31 -6.29
N LYS A 8 21.24 -53.13 -6.18
CA LYS A 8 20.58 -51.83 -5.89
C LYS A 8 21.55 -50.65 -5.94
N ARG A 9 21.57 -49.99 -7.10
CA ARG A 9 22.08 -48.63 -7.28
C ARG A 9 20.93 -47.68 -6.91
N SER A 10 21.08 -46.97 -5.79
CA SER A 10 20.10 -45.99 -5.32
C SER A 10 20.03 -44.80 -6.29
N SER A 11 18.88 -44.63 -6.91
CA SER A 11 18.46 -43.45 -7.67
C SER A 11 17.99 -42.35 -6.69
N ALA A 12 18.61 -41.17 -6.79
CA ALA A 12 18.12 -39.97 -6.14
C ALA A 12 16.84 -39.47 -6.87
N PRO A 13 15.76 -39.12 -6.17
CA PRO A 13 14.55 -38.62 -6.81
C PRO A 13 14.73 -37.17 -7.29
N SER A 14 14.40 -36.95 -8.55
CA SER A 14 14.41 -35.66 -9.25
C SER A 14 13.40 -34.68 -8.62
N THR A 15 13.93 -33.61 -8.03
CA THR A 15 13.19 -32.57 -7.28
C THR A 15 12.46 -31.56 -8.18
N ALA A 16 12.27 -31.86 -9.47
CA ALA A 16 11.69 -30.95 -10.45
C ALA A 16 10.18 -31.16 -10.66
N SER A 17 9.66 -32.37 -10.42
CA SER A 17 8.24 -32.72 -10.67
C SER A 17 7.29 -32.18 -9.58
N THR A 18 7.77 -32.05 -8.34
CA THR A 18 6.95 -31.65 -7.18
C THR A 18 6.63 -30.15 -7.12
N ARG A 19 7.22 -29.33 -8.01
CA ARG A 19 7.09 -27.85 -7.97
C ARG A 19 5.89 -27.31 -8.75
N ILE A 20 5.26 -28.14 -9.59
CA ILE A 20 4.13 -27.73 -10.45
C ILE A 20 2.79 -28.13 -9.81
N GLU A 21 2.73 -29.23 -9.05
CA GLU A 21 1.49 -29.68 -8.40
C GLU A 21 1.03 -28.79 -7.23
N THR A 22 1.86 -27.88 -6.74
CA THR A 22 1.47 -26.93 -5.68
C THR A 22 0.71 -25.71 -6.20
N PHE A 23 0.65 -25.50 -7.53
CA PHE A 23 -0.10 -24.38 -8.12
C PHE A 23 -1.57 -24.72 -8.43
N THR A 24 -1.95 -25.99 -8.47
CA THR A 24 -3.31 -26.43 -8.85
C THR A 24 -4.27 -26.61 -7.67
N LYS A 25 -3.80 -26.42 -6.43
CA LYS A 25 -4.62 -26.42 -5.20
C LYS A 25 -4.83 -25.03 -4.60
N ALA A 26 -4.86 -23.98 -5.42
CA ALA A 26 -5.32 -22.67 -4.96
C ALA A 26 -6.85 -22.72 -4.79
N SER A 27 -7.33 -22.43 -3.57
CA SER A 27 -8.76 -22.32 -3.27
C SER A 27 -9.41 -21.27 -4.19
N TYR A 28 -10.70 -21.36 -4.49
CA TYR A 28 -11.41 -20.36 -5.31
C TYR A 28 -11.24 -18.93 -4.74
N SER A 29 -11.08 -18.82 -3.41
CA SER A 29 -10.73 -17.59 -2.70
C SER A 29 -9.35 -17.02 -3.09
N ASP A 30 -8.34 -17.87 -3.30
CA ASP A 30 -6.99 -17.44 -3.68
C ASP A 30 -6.96 -16.88 -5.10
N LYS A 31 -7.80 -17.39 -6.00
CA LYS A 31 -7.90 -16.87 -7.38
C LYS A 31 -8.54 -15.49 -7.43
N ALA A 32 -9.62 -15.28 -6.66
CA ALA A 32 -10.25 -13.97 -6.55
C ALA A 32 -9.31 -12.94 -5.88
N GLU A 33 -8.58 -13.36 -4.83
CA GLU A 33 -7.57 -12.53 -4.16
C GLU A 33 -6.42 -12.16 -5.11
N GLN A 34 -5.94 -13.09 -5.94
CA GLN A 34 -4.91 -12.83 -6.94
C GLN A 34 -5.37 -11.86 -8.04
N VAL A 35 -6.61 -11.98 -8.53
CA VAL A 35 -7.19 -11.03 -9.50
C VAL A 35 -7.31 -9.64 -8.88
N PHE A 36 -7.77 -9.55 -7.63
CA PHE A 36 -7.85 -8.29 -6.90
C PHE A 36 -6.47 -7.66 -6.68
N PHE A 37 -5.46 -8.45 -6.33
CA PHE A 37 -4.09 -7.96 -6.17
C PHE A 37 -3.44 -7.57 -7.50
N ALA A 38 -3.73 -8.28 -8.60
CA ALA A 38 -3.29 -7.87 -9.92
C ALA A 38 -3.88 -6.51 -10.32
N PHE A 39 -5.14 -6.26 -9.99
CA PHE A 39 -5.79 -4.95 -10.20
C PHE A 39 -5.14 -3.83 -9.37
N LEU A 40 -4.77 -4.10 -8.11
CA LEU A 40 -4.12 -3.12 -7.23
C LEU A 40 -2.61 -2.94 -7.50
N MET A 41 -1.99 -3.83 -8.28
CA MET A 41 -0.55 -3.84 -8.57
C MET A 41 0.02 -2.48 -9.06
N PRO A 42 -0.68 -1.70 -9.92
CA PRO A 42 -0.19 -0.37 -10.33
C PRO A 42 0.04 0.60 -9.16
N LEU A 43 -0.60 0.37 -8.03
CA LEU A 43 -0.47 1.19 -6.82
C LEU A 43 0.73 0.78 -5.95
N PHE A 44 1.28 -0.42 -6.14
CA PHE A 44 2.37 -0.96 -5.30
C PHE A 44 3.71 -0.24 -5.53
N ASN A 45 4.04 0.09 -6.78
CA ASN A 45 5.37 0.58 -7.14
C ASN A 45 5.42 2.08 -7.45
N GLN A 46 4.77 2.89 -6.62
CA GLN A 46 5.03 4.33 -6.62
C GLN A 46 6.23 4.63 -5.72
N GLN A 47 7.45 4.31 -6.17
CA GLN A 47 8.64 4.96 -5.64
C GLN A 47 8.59 6.45 -6.03
N ARG A 48 7.71 7.23 -5.41
CA ARG A 48 7.82 8.68 -5.43
C ARG A 48 9.09 9.02 -4.66
N ARG A 49 10.19 9.22 -5.39
CA ARG A 49 11.31 10.03 -4.91
C ARG A 49 10.81 11.45 -4.81
N GLU A 50 10.05 11.74 -3.75
CA GLU A 50 9.75 13.12 -3.42
C GLU A 50 11.08 13.77 -3.04
N VAL A 51 11.49 14.73 -3.86
CA VAL A 51 12.60 15.62 -3.52
C VAL A 51 12.26 16.25 -2.18
N PRO A 52 13.16 16.28 -1.19
CA PRO A 52 12.86 16.80 0.15
C PRO A 52 12.28 18.22 0.11
N VAL A 53 12.68 19.02 -0.88
CA VAL A 53 12.13 20.36 -1.15
C VAL A 53 10.63 20.30 -1.48
N LEU A 54 10.22 19.40 -2.38
CA LEU A 54 8.80 19.23 -2.73
C LEU A 54 7.99 18.79 -1.51
N ALA A 55 8.51 17.87 -0.70
CA ALA A 55 7.83 17.42 0.53
C ALA A 55 7.66 18.58 1.55
N ALA A 56 8.67 19.45 1.68
CA ALA A 56 8.57 20.64 2.52
C ALA A 56 7.54 21.66 1.99
N ILE A 57 7.48 21.86 0.67
CA ILE A 57 6.48 22.71 0.02
C ILE A 57 5.06 22.16 0.24
N LEU A 58 4.85 20.86 0.03
CA LEU A 58 3.56 20.20 0.27
C LEU A 58 3.15 20.28 1.74
N TRP A 59 4.11 20.18 2.67
CA TRP A 59 3.84 20.42 4.09
C TRP A 59 3.39 21.85 4.36
N ALA A 60 4.03 22.85 3.75
CA ALA A 60 3.63 24.25 3.90
C ALA A 60 2.22 24.49 3.37
N PHE A 61 1.86 23.91 2.21
CA PHE A 61 0.49 23.95 1.70
C PHE A 61 -0.51 23.30 2.67
N LYS A 62 -0.20 22.11 3.19
CA LYS A 62 -1.06 21.43 4.18
C LYS A 62 -1.21 22.26 5.46
N LEU A 63 -0.15 22.93 5.92
CA LEU A 63 -0.21 23.82 7.07
C LEU A 63 -1.16 25.00 6.80
N VAL A 64 -1.05 25.64 5.64
CA VAL A 64 -1.93 26.74 5.23
C VAL A 64 -3.39 26.28 5.14
N GLU A 65 -3.64 25.12 4.52
CA GLU A 65 -4.98 24.52 4.40
C GLU A 65 -5.60 24.26 5.77
N ILE A 66 -4.87 23.64 6.69
CA ILE A 66 -5.36 23.34 8.04
C ILE A 66 -5.56 24.63 8.87
N ILE A 67 -4.71 25.64 8.72
CA ILE A 67 -4.91 26.94 9.37
C ILE A 67 -6.16 27.64 8.80
N ALA A 68 -6.37 27.59 7.49
CA ALA A 68 -7.57 28.13 6.86
C ALA A 68 -8.82 27.41 7.37
N LEU A 69 -8.75 26.08 7.52
CA LEU A 69 -9.79 25.26 8.14
C LEU A 69 -10.07 25.70 9.59
N ALA A 70 -9.05 26.03 10.38
CA ALA A 70 -9.22 26.51 11.76
C ALA A 70 -10.01 27.82 11.82
N ILE A 71 -9.76 28.72 10.86
CA ILE A 71 -10.38 30.04 10.75
C ILE A 71 -11.80 29.97 10.15
N PHE A 72 -12.14 28.88 9.47
CA PHE A 72 -13.42 28.70 8.80
C PHE A 72 -14.61 28.86 9.78
N ARG A 73 -15.54 29.75 9.39
CA ARG A 73 -16.82 29.99 10.07
C ARG A 73 -17.93 30.23 9.05
N VAL A 74 -19.09 29.65 9.35
CA VAL A 74 -20.39 29.97 8.75
C VAL A 74 -21.23 30.66 9.82
N ASP A 75 -21.84 31.79 9.48
CA ASP A 75 -22.74 32.48 10.38
C ASP A 75 -24.12 31.80 10.38
N SER A 76 -24.63 31.47 11.56
CA SER A 76 -25.86 30.68 11.75
C SER A 76 -27.13 31.46 11.39
N GLY A 77 -27.09 32.80 11.40
CA GLY A 77 -28.25 33.63 11.06
C GLY A 77 -28.38 33.91 9.55
N THR A 78 -27.26 34.04 8.85
CA THR A 78 -27.24 34.50 7.45
C THR A 78 -26.77 33.44 6.45
N ASN A 79 -26.20 32.32 6.92
CA ASN A 79 -25.44 31.35 6.13
C ASN A 79 -24.33 32.00 5.26
N LEU A 80 -23.98 33.25 5.54
CA LEU A 80 -22.92 33.98 4.86
C LEU A 80 -21.61 33.81 5.63
N GLN A 81 -20.52 33.88 4.88
CA GLN A 81 -19.19 33.88 5.47
C GLN A 81 -18.83 35.27 5.97
N TYR A 82 -18.23 35.32 7.16
CA TYR A 82 -17.66 36.55 7.70
C TYR A 82 -16.55 37.10 6.77
N GLY A 83 -16.41 38.42 6.66
CA GLY A 83 -15.51 39.08 5.69
C GLY A 83 -14.07 38.55 5.73
N PHE A 84 -13.53 38.34 6.93
CA PHE A 84 -12.19 37.76 7.12
C PHE A 84 -12.09 36.29 6.68
N SER A 85 -13.07 35.46 7.05
CA SER A 85 -13.18 34.06 6.60
C SER A 85 -13.28 33.97 5.07
N LYS A 86 -13.98 34.92 4.43
CA LYS A 86 -14.13 34.98 2.98
C LYS A 86 -12.80 35.20 2.25
N VAL A 87 -11.93 36.08 2.76
CA VAL A 87 -10.60 36.35 2.18
C VAL A 87 -9.67 35.15 2.36
N VAL A 88 -9.64 34.56 3.56
CA VAL A 88 -8.78 33.40 3.86
C VAL A 88 -9.23 32.15 3.09
N ASN A 89 -10.53 31.90 2.96
CA ASN A 89 -11.07 30.76 2.21
C ASN A 89 -10.92 30.92 0.70
N PHE A 90 -10.89 32.17 0.20
CA PHE A 90 -10.59 32.44 -1.20
C PHE A 90 -9.15 32.08 -1.54
N ALA A 91 -8.20 32.46 -0.67
CA ALA A 91 -6.79 32.08 -0.83
C ALA A 91 -6.55 30.57 -0.72
N SER A 92 -7.34 29.86 0.10
CA SER A 92 -7.23 28.40 0.28
C SER A 92 -7.99 27.57 -0.76
N GLY A 93 -8.75 28.19 -1.67
CA GLY A 93 -9.60 27.48 -2.65
C GLY A 93 -10.88 26.84 -2.06
N THR A 94 -11.06 26.82 -0.74
CA THR A 94 -12.27 26.34 -0.06
C THR A 94 -13.51 27.17 -0.40
N SER A 95 -13.34 28.43 -0.81
CA SER A 95 -14.44 29.26 -1.34
C SER A 95 -15.00 28.74 -2.67
N ILE A 96 -14.19 28.07 -3.50
CA ILE A 96 -14.64 27.44 -4.76
C ILE A 96 -15.53 26.26 -4.42
N GLY A 97 -15.18 25.47 -3.39
CA GLY A 97 -16.03 24.39 -2.87
C GLY A 97 -17.37 24.88 -2.31
N MET A 98 -17.43 26.07 -1.71
CA MET A 98 -18.72 26.67 -1.30
C MET A 98 -19.48 27.36 -2.43
N ALA A 99 -18.79 27.92 -3.44
CA ALA A 99 -19.45 28.42 -4.64
C ALA A 99 -20.10 27.26 -5.40
N LEU A 100 -19.38 26.15 -5.57
CA LEU A 100 -19.91 24.87 -6.06
C LEU A 100 -21.01 24.32 -5.13
N GLY A 101 -20.85 24.44 -3.81
CA GLY A 101 -21.87 24.09 -2.82
C GLY A 101 -23.17 24.90 -2.94
N LYS A 102 -23.07 26.19 -3.31
CA LYS A 102 -24.22 27.09 -3.51
C LYS A 102 -24.98 26.77 -4.80
N TYR A 103 -24.28 26.24 -5.81
CA TYR A 103 -24.87 25.67 -7.01
C TYR A 103 -25.09 24.16 -6.89
N SER A 104 -24.76 23.53 -5.76
CA SER A 104 -25.01 22.10 -5.56
C SER A 104 -26.49 21.79 -5.68
N PRO A 105 -27.46 22.63 -5.26
CA PRO A 105 -28.86 22.38 -5.56
C PRO A 105 -29.14 22.34 -7.07
N ILE A 106 -28.46 23.14 -7.90
CA ILE A 106 -28.66 23.18 -9.36
C ILE A 106 -27.96 22.01 -10.05
N ILE A 107 -26.72 21.69 -9.65
CA ILE A 107 -25.96 20.53 -10.14
C ILE A 107 -26.67 19.24 -9.73
N VAL A 108 -27.15 19.17 -8.48
CA VAL A 108 -28.02 18.11 -7.98
C VAL A 108 -29.35 18.15 -8.72
N PHE A 109 -29.96 19.29 -9.07
CA PHE A 109 -31.18 19.31 -9.90
C PHE A 109 -30.94 18.76 -11.31
N ILE A 110 -29.79 19.03 -11.93
CA ILE A 110 -29.42 18.49 -13.25
C ILE A 110 -29.15 16.99 -13.13
N CYS A 111 -28.39 16.56 -12.12
CA CYS A 111 -28.16 15.15 -11.83
C CYS A 111 -29.44 14.42 -11.44
N VAL A 112 -30.35 15.07 -10.70
CA VAL A 112 -31.67 14.58 -10.25
C VAL A 112 -32.66 14.58 -11.40
N PHE A 113 -32.55 15.45 -12.40
CA PHE A 113 -33.38 15.35 -13.61
C PHE A 113 -32.94 14.15 -14.48
N VAL A 114 -31.62 13.92 -14.56
CA VAL A 114 -31.03 12.71 -15.16
C VAL A 114 -31.36 11.46 -14.35
N LEU A 115 -31.43 11.57 -13.01
CA LEU A 115 -31.78 10.48 -12.10
C LEU A 115 -33.31 10.23 -12.04
N LEU A 116 -34.16 11.26 -12.16
CA LEU A 116 -35.63 11.19 -12.20
C LEU A 116 -36.12 10.56 -13.50
N ALA A 117 -35.39 10.77 -14.61
CA ALA A 117 -35.57 10.01 -15.84
C ALA A 117 -35.28 8.50 -15.64
N VAL A 118 -34.46 8.15 -14.63
CA VAL A 118 -34.11 6.77 -14.25
C VAL A 118 -34.94 6.23 -13.07
N ILE A 119 -35.53 7.11 -12.24
CA ILE A 119 -36.25 6.80 -10.98
C ILE A 119 -37.77 6.99 -11.12
N ALA A 120 -38.31 7.17 -12.33
CA ALA A 120 -39.74 6.94 -12.59
C ALA A 120 -40.21 5.50 -12.25
N GLU A 121 -39.28 4.60 -11.87
CA GLU A 121 -39.56 3.19 -11.61
C GLU A 121 -39.60 2.76 -10.13
N GLN A 122 -39.20 3.56 -9.11
CA GLN A 122 -39.07 3.01 -7.74
C GLN A 122 -39.58 3.96 -6.63
N ILE A 123 -40.91 3.95 -6.47
CA ILE A 123 -41.73 4.72 -5.51
C ILE A 123 -41.52 4.35 -4.01
N ILE A 124 -40.55 3.50 -3.67
CA ILE A 124 -40.27 3.09 -2.28
C ILE A 124 -39.41 4.14 -1.50
N GLN A 125 -38.89 5.17 -2.17
CA GLN A 125 -37.97 6.18 -1.60
C GLN A 125 -38.60 7.31 -0.77
N ILE A 126 -39.93 7.42 -0.70
CA ILE A 126 -40.56 8.58 -0.02
C ILE A 126 -40.29 8.59 1.49
N LEU A 127 -39.99 7.44 2.12
CA LEU A 127 -39.68 7.37 3.55
C LEU A 127 -38.21 7.71 3.90
N LEU A 128 -37.26 7.57 2.97
CA LEU A 128 -35.85 7.95 3.18
C LEU A 128 -35.57 9.46 2.93
N THR A 129 -36.45 10.11 2.16
CA THR A 129 -36.24 11.45 1.57
C THR A 129 -36.15 12.59 2.61
N ALA A 130 -36.79 12.48 3.78
CA ALA A 130 -36.86 13.58 4.74
C ALA A 130 -35.61 13.75 5.63
N LEU A 131 -34.79 12.70 5.80
CA LEU A 131 -33.62 12.70 6.70
C LEU A 131 -32.31 12.31 6.01
N TYR A 132 -32.38 11.51 4.95
CA TYR A 132 -31.20 10.97 4.26
C TYR A 132 -30.57 11.95 3.25
N ILE A 133 -31.39 12.79 2.61
CA ILE A 133 -30.95 13.73 1.57
C ILE A 133 -30.05 14.86 2.11
N PRO A 134 -30.36 15.55 3.23
CA PRO A 134 -29.44 16.55 3.77
C PRO A 134 -28.16 15.92 4.33
N PHE A 135 -28.24 14.70 4.88
CA PHE A 135 -27.08 13.98 5.39
C PHE A 135 -26.14 13.53 4.26
N ILE A 136 -26.67 12.96 3.18
CA ILE A 136 -25.90 12.53 2.02
C ILE A 136 -25.39 13.72 1.22
N SER A 137 -26.15 14.80 1.03
CA SER A 137 -25.67 15.99 0.32
C SER A 137 -24.51 16.66 1.07
N ASN A 138 -24.59 16.76 2.40
CA ASN A 138 -23.48 17.26 3.23
C ASN A 138 -22.32 16.26 3.29
N ALA A 139 -22.57 14.95 3.30
CA ALA A 139 -21.52 13.94 3.23
C ALA A 139 -20.80 13.98 1.87
N ILE A 140 -21.52 13.96 0.75
CA ILE A 140 -20.99 14.00 -0.62
C ILE A 140 -20.18 15.28 -0.85
N THR A 141 -20.67 16.46 -0.46
CA THR A 141 -19.88 17.71 -0.58
C THR A 141 -18.67 17.78 0.38
N THR A 142 -18.60 16.90 1.38
CA THR A 142 -17.41 16.74 2.23
C THR A 142 -16.47 15.67 1.65
N PHE A 143 -17.02 14.63 1.00
CA PHE A 143 -16.31 13.60 0.25
C PHE A 143 -15.65 14.16 -1.03
N ASP A 144 -16.32 15.06 -1.77
CA ASP A 144 -15.78 15.67 -3.00
C ASP A 144 -14.53 16.55 -2.74
N CYS A 145 -14.34 17.06 -1.52
CA CYS A 145 -13.11 17.77 -1.13
C CYS A 145 -11.94 16.82 -0.82
N PHE A 146 -12.21 15.55 -0.51
CA PHE A 146 -11.20 14.54 -0.20
C PHE A 146 -11.25 13.46 -1.26
N LYS A 147 -10.56 13.67 -2.39
CA LYS A 147 -10.40 12.71 -3.49
C LYS A 147 -10.39 11.25 -2.98
N ASP A 148 -11.46 10.51 -3.24
CA ASP A 148 -11.65 9.11 -2.80
C ASP A 148 -10.54 8.17 -3.26
N GLU A 149 -9.89 8.50 -4.38
CA GLU A 149 -8.69 7.79 -4.85
C GLU A 149 -7.57 7.84 -3.82
N ASP A 150 -7.36 8.97 -3.14
CA ASP A 150 -6.20 9.17 -2.27
C ASP A 150 -6.29 8.34 -0.98
N VAL A 151 -7.48 8.09 -0.43
CA VAL A 151 -7.65 7.28 0.80
C VAL A 151 -7.42 5.80 0.50
N LEU A 152 -8.05 5.26 -0.55
CA LEU A 152 -7.84 3.88 -0.98
C LEU A 152 -6.39 3.66 -1.39
N ILE A 153 -5.83 4.55 -2.20
CA ILE A 153 -4.43 4.50 -2.61
C ILE A 153 -3.50 4.58 -1.39
N ARG A 154 -3.76 5.45 -0.42
CA ARG A 154 -2.95 5.54 0.80
C ARG A 154 -3.02 4.27 1.63
N ILE A 155 -4.18 3.60 1.77
CA ILE A 155 -4.29 2.31 2.48
C ILE A 155 -3.35 1.25 1.87
N PHE A 156 -3.15 1.28 0.54
CA PHE A 156 -2.35 0.29 -0.18
C PHE A 156 -0.92 0.73 -0.53
N ILE A 157 -0.52 1.98 -0.32
CA ILE A 157 0.89 2.42 -0.47
C ILE A 157 1.71 1.94 0.74
N PHE A 158 2.52 0.90 0.50
CA PHE A 158 3.53 0.42 1.45
C PHE A 158 4.93 0.89 1.03
N ASN A 159 5.33 2.09 1.44
CA ASN A 159 6.72 2.53 1.26
C ASN A 159 7.61 2.02 2.41
N TYR A 160 7.87 0.72 2.44
CA TYR A 160 8.70 0.06 3.45
C TYR A 160 10.21 0.22 3.15
N ASN A 161 10.64 1.44 2.86
CA ASN A 161 12.05 1.78 2.70
C ASN A 161 12.50 2.73 3.81
N PRO A 162 13.01 2.23 4.95
CA PRO A 162 13.57 3.08 6.01
C PRO A 162 14.81 3.89 5.56
N LYS A 163 15.37 3.64 4.37
CA LYS A 163 16.43 4.46 3.74
C LYS A 163 15.89 5.50 2.75
N SER A 164 14.57 5.61 2.56
CA SER A 164 14.01 6.60 1.65
C SER A 164 14.38 8.02 2.07
N TYR A 165 14.61 8.89 1.08
CA TYR A 165 14.98 10.28 1.32
C TYR A 165 13.76 11.18 1.59
N SER A 166 12.53 10.71 1.36
CA SER A 166 11.32 11.50 1.61
C SER A 166 11.16 11.80 3.11
N ILE A 167 10.60 12.97 3.42
CA ILE A 167 10.41 13.45 4.79
C ILE A 167 9.31 12.62 5.45
N PHE A 168 8.15 12.41 4.82
CA PHE A 168 6.98 11.78 5.44
C PHE A 168 6.88 10.26 5.22
N THR A 169 8.00 9.54 5.26
CA THR A 169 7.95 8.08 5.13
C THR A 169 7.49 7.44 6.44
N CYS A 170 6.48 6.57 6.36
CA CYS A 170 5.88 5.82 7.46
C CYS A 170 5.98 4.32 7.23
N ARG A 171 6.00 3.55 8.32
CA ARG A 171 5.90 2.09 8.30
C ARG A 171 4.55 1.60 7.76
N ASN A 172 3.47 2.22 8.21
CA ASN A 172 2.12 1.91 7.83
C ASN A 172 1.39 3.21 7.51
N SER A 173 0.68 3.26 6.39
CA SER A 173 -0.15 4.37 5.99
C SER A 173 -1.42 4.52 6.86
N ALA A 174 -1.72 3.54 7.72
CA ALA A 174 -2.85 3.59 8.65
C ALA A 174 -2.94 4.90 9.46
N PHE A 175 -1.80 5.49 9.86
CA PHE A 175 -1.81 6.79 10.53
C PHE A 175 -2.28 7.92 9.59
N ASN A 176 -1.82 7.94 8.34
CA ASN A 176 -2.27 8.94 7.36
C ASN A 176 -3.77 8.76 7.02
N VAL A 177 -4.25 7.52 6.99
CA VAL A 177 -5.68 7.20 6.81
C VAL A 177 -6.48 7.70 8.00
N LEU A 178 -6.03 7.39 9.23
CA LEU A 178 -6.66 7.90 10.46
C LEU A 178 -6.69 9.42 10.48
N GLU A 179 -5.58 10.07 10.13
CA GLU A 179 -5.48 11.53 10.02
C GLU A 179 -6.51 12.08 9.01
N THR A 180 -6.67 11.43 7.86
CA THR A 180 -7.63 11.83 6.83
C THR A 180 -9.07 11.67 7.32
N VAL A 181 -9.41 10.52 7.92
CA VAL A 181 -10.73 10.25 8.51
C VAL A 181 -11.07 11.24 9.61
N LEU A 182 -10.10 11.56 10.48
CA LEU A 182 -10.27 12.55 11.54
C LEU A 182 -10.43 13.97 10.97
N THR A 183 -9.67 14.34 9.94
CA THR A 183 -9.82 15.63 9.26
C THR A 183 -11.20 15.75 8.60
N PHE A 184 -11.68 14.69 7.96
CA PHE A 184 -13.05 14.60 7.46
C PHE A 184 -14.07 14.78 8.60
N GLY A 185 -13.87 14.11 9.73
CA GLY A 185 -14.71 14.26 10.92
C GLY A 185 -14.75 15.70 11.45
N ILE A 186 -13.62 16.42 11.41
CA ILE A 186 -13.54 17.85 11.74
C ILE A 186 -14.36 18.67 10.75
N CYS A 187 -14.19 18.47 9.43
CA CYS A 187 -14.97 19.15 8.39
C CYS A 187 -16.48 18.92 8.57
N PHE A 188 -16.86 17.67 8.83
CA PHE A 188 -18.24 17.28 9.09
C PHE A 188 -18.79 17.95 10.35
N ALA A 189 -18.05 17.92 11.46
CA ALA A 189 -18.43 18.59 12.70
C ALA A 189 -18.60 20.10 12.51
N MET A 190 -17.74 20.75 11.72
CA MET A 190 -17.86 22.17 11.42
C MET A 190 -19.13 22.52 10.63
N ARG A 191 -19.63 21.61 9.78
CA ARG A 191 -20.86 21.82 9.01
C ARG A 191 -22.13 21.45 9.77
N MET A 192 -22.11 20.37 10.56
CA MET A 192 -23.31 19.86 11.21
C MET A 192 -23.55 20.47 12.59
N LEU A 193 -22.50 20.88 13.31
CA LEU A 193 -22.61 21.47 14.65
C LEU A 193 -22.58 23.01 14.60
N VAL A 194 -23.12 23.62 13.55
CA VAL A 194 -23.14 25.08 13.38
C VAL A 194 -23.93 25.75 14.51
N GLU A 195 -25.06 25.15 14.90
CA GLU A 195 -25.95 25.66 15.95
C GLU A 195 -25.38 25.44 17.37
N TRP A 196 -24.44 24.49 17.53
CA TRP A 196 -23.96 24.02 18.84
C TRP A 196 -22.45 24.31 18.97
N PRO A 197 -22.06 25.59 19.17
CA PRO A 197 -20.66 26.03 19.10
C PRO A 197 -19.76 25.34 20.14
N PHE A 198 -20.30 25.03 21.32
CA PHE A 198 -19.58 24.31 22.37
C PHE A 198 -19.14 22.91 21.91
N TRP A 199 -20.06 22.12 21.36
CA TRP A 199 -19.76 20.76 20.90
C TRP A 199 -18.86 20.76 19.66
N ARG A 200 -19.04 21.72 18.76
CA ARG A 200 -18.11 21.95 17.65
C ARG A 200 -16.70 22.21 18.16
N GLY A 201 -16.53 23.06 19.16
CA GLY A 201 -15.24 23.33 19.80
C GLY A 201 -14.63 22.07 20.40
N ILE A 202 -15.40 21.30 21.18
CA ILE A 202 -14.94 20.03 21.78
C ILE A 202 -14.47 19.04 20.73
N VAL A 203 -15.27 18.80 19.68
CA VAL A 203 -14.94 17.79 18.66
C VAL A 203 -13.72 18.20 17.84
N THR A 204 -13.62 19.46 17.44
CA THR A 204 -12.51 19.95 16.62
C THR A 204 -11.20 20.03 17.41
N VAL A 205 -11.21 20.63 18.60
CA VAL A 205 -10.03 20.74 19.47
C VAL A 205 -9.64 19.38 20.05
N GLY A 206 -10.63 18.57 20.46
CA GLY A 206 -10.43 17.23 20.99
C GLY A 206 -9.81 16.27 19.98
N THR A 207 -10.25 16.32 18.71
CA THR A 207 -9.63 15.55 17.63
C THR A 207 -8.17 15.94 17.43
N SER A 208 -7.86 17.25 17.42
CA SER A 208 -6.48 17.71 17.32
C SER A 208 -5.59 17.22 18.46
N LEU A 209 -6.07 17.33 19.71
CA LEU A 209 -5.36 16.84 20.89
C LEU A 209 -5.13 15.33 20.80
N THR A 210 -6.13 14.57 20.35
CA THR A 210 -6.03 13.12 20.15
C THR A 210 -4.93 12.77 19.15
N ILE A 211 -4.85 13.48 18.02
CA ILE A 211 -3.80 13.27 17.02
C ILE A 211 -2.41 13.58 17.61
N VAL A 212 -2.27 14.68 18.35
CA VAL A 212 -1.01 15.04 19.01
C VAL A 212 -0.57 13.97 20.01
N ILE A 213 -1.49 13.41 20.79
CA ILE A 213 -1.23 12.30 21.71
C ILE A 213 -0.77 11.06 20.94
N ILE A 214 -1.45 10.71 19.84
CA ILE A 214 -1.06 9.56 18.99
C ILE A 214 0.35 9.76 18.43
N ILE A 215 0.68 10.95 17.91
CA ILE A 215 2.01 11.27 17.39
C ILE A 215 3.06 11.14 18.48
N TYR A 216 2.78 11.63 19.69
CA TYR A 216 3.69 11.51 20.83
C TYR A 216 3.97 10.06 21.23
N TRP A 217 2.91 9.23 21.36
CA TRP A 217 3.06 7.85 21.83
C TRP A 217 3.65 6.91 20.79
N TYR A 218 3.14 6.97 19.55
CA TYR A 218 3.47 6.02 18.49
C TYR A 218 4.60 6.47 17.57
N GLN A 219 4.83 7.78 17.42
CA GLN A 219 5.78 8.36 16.46
C GLN A 219 5.66 7.70 15.08
N PRO A 220 4.59 7.96 14.32
CA PRO A 220 4.26 7.21 13.10
C PRO A 220 5.34 7.32 12.00
N TYR A 221 6.03 8.46 11.91
CA TYR A 221 7.04 8.70 10.88
C TYR A 221 8.41 8.17 11.30
N PHE A 222 9.18 7.70 10.31
CA PHE A 222 10.55 7.24 10.51
C PHE A 222 11.47 8.36 11.00
N LYS A 223 11.35 9.55 10.39
CA LYS A 223 12.19 10.71 10.68
C LYS A 223 11.61 11.52 11.83
N TYR A 224 12.49 11.94 12.74
CA TYR A 224 12.15 12.83 13.86
C TYR A 224 11.49 14.13 13.38
N ILE A 225 12.10 14.78 12.37
CA ILE A 225 11.62 16.06 11.82
C ILE A 225 10.16 15.95 11.36
N SER A 226 9.77 14.83 10.78
CA SER A 226 8.42 14.63 10.24
C SER A 226 7.37 14.48 11.33
N ASN A 227 7.69 13.78 12.43
CA ASN A 227 6.82 13.72 13.60
C ASN A 227 6.66 15.11 14.23
N VAL A 228 7.72 15.92 14.27
CA VAL A 228 7.68 17.31 14.73
C VAL A 228 6.78 18.16 13.84
N LEU A 229 7.01 18.13 12.52
CA LEU A 229 6.25 18.91 11.54
C LEU A 229 4.75 18.56 11.55
N ALA A 230 4.40 17.28 11.68
CA ALA A 230 3.00 16.87 11.82
C ALA A 230 2.40 17.36 13.15
N CYS A 231 3.16 17.30 14.24
CA CYS A 231 2.69 17.77 15.55
C CYS A 231 2.46 19.30 15.56
N ILE A 232 3.33 20.08 14.91
CA ILE A 232 3.17 21.54 14.77
C ILE A 232 1.85 21.87 14.08
N ILE A 233 1.50 21.19 12.98
CA ILE A 233 0.24 21.44 12.26
C ILE A 233 -0.95 21.31 13.21
N TRP A 234 -1.03 20.20 13.93
CA TRP A 234 -2.19 19.90 14.78
C TRP A 234 -2.23 20.77 16.04
N THR A 235 -1.09 21.02 16.69
CA THR A 235 -1.03 21.94 17.85
C THR A 235 -1.40 23.38 17.47
N MET A 236 -0.96 23.87 16.31
CA MET A 236 -1.38 25.17 15.77
C MET A 236 -2.88 25.20 15.46
N PHE A 237 -3.39 24.17 14.80
CA PHE A 237 -4.83 24.05 14.51
C PHE A 237 -5.68 24.11 15.79
N GLY A 238 -5.33 23.28 16.78
CA GLY A 238 -6.12 23.15 18.01
C GLY A 238 -6.11 24.42 18.86
N SER A 239 -4.96 25.11 18.95
CA SER A 239 -4.82 26.35 19.71
C SER A 239 -5.55 27.53 19.06
N ILE A 240 -5.39 27.73 17.75
CA ILE A 240 -6.13 28.73 16.98
C ILE A 240 -7.63 28.48 17.13
N ARG A 241 -8.06 27.23 16.94
CA ARG A 241 -9.48 26.89 17.01
C ARG A 241 -10.07 27.11 18.39
N LEU A 242 -9.39 26.67 19.45
CA LEU A 242 -9.84 26.88 20.83
C LEU A 242 -10.00 28.37 21.14
N CYS A 243 -9.02 29.20 20.77
CA CYS A 243 -9.09 30.64 21.04
C CYS A 243 -10.19 31.31 20.20
N LEU A 244 -10.36 30.91 18.94
CA LEU A 244 -11.44 31.43 18.11
C LEU A 244 -12.83 31.07 18.64
N GLU A 245 -13.06 29.85 19.13
CA GLU A 245 -14.36 29.48 19.72
C GLU A 245 -14.68 30.30 20.98
N ILE A 246 -13.68 30.57 21.82
CA ILE A 246 -13.83 31.49 22.97
C ILE A 246 -14.09 32.92 22.48
N GLY A 247 -13.33 33.38 21.49
CA GLY A 247 -13.51 34.71 20.90
C GLY A 247 -14.87 34.90 20.27
N TYR A 248 -15.46 33.86 19.69
CA TYR A 248 -16.82 33.88 19.15
C TYR A 248 -17.87 34.02 20.25
N ALA A 249 -17.73 33.29 21.36
CA ALA A 249 -18.63 33.43 22.50
C ALA A 249 -18.60 34.85 23.07
N VAL A 250 -17.41 35.45 23.19
CA VAL A 250 -17.23 36.83 23.69
C VAL A 250 -17.77 37.85 22.68
N THR A 251 -17.54 37.65 21.38
CA THR A 251 -18.06 38.52 20.32
C THR A 251 -19.59 38.54 20.32
N SER A 252 -20.22 37.38 20.49
CA SER A 252 -21.68 37.29 20.57
C SER A 252 -22.25 38.03 21.77
N ALA A 253 -21.52 38.09 22.89
CA ALA A 253 -21.95 38.80 24.09
C ALA A 253 -21.69 40.31 24.03
N SER A 254 -20.66 40.75 23.30
CA SER A 254 -20.22 42.15 23.24
C SER A 254 -20.70 42.92 22.01
N HIS A 255 -21.25 42.23 21.00
CA HIS A 255 -21.62 42.80 19.70
C HIS A 255 -20.47 43.55 18.99
N SER A 256 -19.22 43.23 19.32
CA SER A 256 -18.01 43.84 18.74
C SER A 256 -17.13 42.78 18.11
N GLU A 257 -16.52 43.07 16.96
CA GLU A 257 -15.61 42.16 16.25
C GLU A 257 -14.18 42.16 16.82
N ILE A 258 -13.84 43.16 17.66
CA ILE A 258 -12.48 43.34 18.21
C ILE A 258 -11.97 42.10 18.98
N PRO A 259 -12.79 41.46 19.85
CA PRO A 259 -12.35 40.27 20.58
C PRO A 259 -11.89 39.14 19.66
N GLN A 260 -12.52 38.95 18.50
CA GLN A 260 -12.16 37.87 17.57
C GLN A 260 -10.73 37.98 17.07
N TYR A 261 -10.29 39.20 16.68
CA TYR A 261 -8.91 39.42 16.21
C TYR A 261 -7.90 39.25 17.35
N PHE A 262 -8.24 39.72 18.56
CA PHE A 262 -7.42 39.54 19.75
C PHE A 262 -7.22 38.06 20.09
N PHE A 263 -8.30 37.27 20.08
CA PHE A 263 -8.23 35.83 20.35
C PHE A 263 -7.54 35.05 19.22
N LEU A 264 -7.63 35.49 17.97
CA LEU A 264 -6.85 34.90 16.88
C LEU A 264 -5.34 35.09 17.11
N ALA A 265 -4.90 36.31 17.40
CA ALA A 265 -3.50 36.61 17.68
C ALA A 265 -2.99 35.83 18.92
N THR A 266 -3.82 35.76 19.96
CA THR A 266 -3.54 34.98 21.17
C THR A 266 -3.43 33.49 20.86
N GLY A 267 -4.32 32.95 20.02
CA GLY A 267 -4.30 31.55 19.60
C GLY A 267 -3.04 31.18 18.82
N VAL A 268 -2.58 32.05 17.92
CA VAL A 268 -1.31 31.86 17.20
C VAL A 268 -0.13 31.86 18.19
N ALA A 269 -0.08 32.80 19.13
CA ALA A 269 0.99 32.85 20.14
C ALA A 269 1.03 31.60 21.03
N ILE A 270 -0.14 31.14 21.51
CA ILE A 270 -0.27 29.91 22.28
C ILE A 270 0.13 28.70 21.43
N GLY A 271 -0.26 28.66 20.16
CA GLY A 271 0.11 27.58 19.24
C GLY A 271 1.60 27.43 19.06
N VAL A 272 2.33 28.54 18.93
CA VAL A 272 3.80 28.53 18.83
C VAL A 272 4.44 28.02 20.12
N LEU A 273 3.96 28.47 21.29
CA LEU A 273 4.44 27.99 22.59
C LEU A 273 4.19 26.48 22.76
N MET A 274 2.97 26.02 22.48
CA MET A 274 2.59 24.61 22.60
C MET A 274 3.34 23.73 21.60
N SER A 275 3.62 24.24 20.40
CA SER A 275 4.48 23.58 19.42
C SER A 275 5.90 23.37 19.98
N ALA A 276 6.49 24.39 20.61
CA ALA A 276 7.82 24.28 21.22
C ALA A 276 7.86 23.24 22.35
N ILE A 277 6.83 23.21 23.20
CA ILE A 277 6.67 22.22 24.27
C ILE A 277 6.53 20.81 23.67
N ALA A 278 5.70 20.64 22.64
CA ALA A 278 5.52 19.36 21.98
C ALA A 278 6.81 18.85 21.32
N ILE A 279 7.61 19.72 20.71
CA ILE A 279 8.93 19.39 20.15
C ILE A 279 9.87 18.83 21.22
N TYR A 280 9.90 19.45 22.41
CA TYR A 280 10.69 18.98 23.54
C TYR A 280 10.26 17.57 23.97
N PHE A 281 8.96 17.32 24.12
CA PHE A 281 8.43 16.01 24.48
C PHE A 281 8.69 14.94 23.43
N ILE A 282 8.53 15.25 22.13
CA ILE A 282 8.84 14.31 21.04
C ILE A 282 10.34 13.96 21.05
N LYS A 283 11.21 14.94 21.34
CA LYS A 283 12.67 14.72 21.43
C LYS A 283 13.02 13.78 22.59
N ASP A 284 12.50 14.05 23.78
CA ASP A 284 12.69 13.20 24.96
C ASP A 284 12.18 11.77 24.71
N ARG A 285 10.99 11.65 24.11
CA ARG A 285 10.40 10.36 23.78
C ARG A 285 11.19 9.58 22.73
N ALA A 286 11.65 10.24 21.67
CA ALA A 286 12.48 9.62 20.64
C ALA A 286 13.77 9.04 21.26
N GLY A 287 14.40 9.78 22.17
CA GLY A 287 15.56 9.31 22.93
C GLY A 287 15.27 8.06 23.76
N LYS A 288 14.10 7.97 24.40
CA LYS A 288 13.67 6.82 25.23
C LYS A 288 13.29 5.57 24.42
N LEU A 289 12.89 5.74 23.15
CA LEU A 289 12.51 4.64 22.27
C LEU A 289 13.71 3.89 21.69
N PHE A 290 14.89 4.54 21.58
CA PHE A 290 16.08 3.89 21.06
C PHE A 290 16.61 2.78 21.98
N LEU A 291 16.88 1.62 21.39
CA LEU A 291 17.46 0.47 22.09
C LEU A 291 18.76 0.82 22.80
N ILE A 292 19.61 1.62 22.17
CA ILE A 292 20.94 2.00 22.67
C ILE A 292 20.85 2.88 23.93
N ASN A 293 19.75 3.63 24.10
CA ASN A 293 19.57 4.55 25.22
C ASN A 293 18.87 3.91 26.43
N ARG A 294 18.35 2.68 26.28
CA ARG A 294 17.89 1.88 27.42
C ARG A 294 19.14 1.43 28.17
N LYS A 295 19.46 2.14 29.26
CA LYS A 295 20.63 1.96 30.15
C LYS A 295 21.28 0.58 30.00
N PHE A 296 22.46 0.57 29.39
CA PHE A 296 23.36 -0.58 29.40
C PHE A 296 23.77 -0.83 30.86
N ASP A 297 23.15 -1.80 31.51
CA ASP A 297 23.55 -2.21 32.85
C ASP A 297 24.87 -2.97 32.72
N LYS A 298 25.98 -2.25 32.94
CA LYS A 298 27.36 -2.76 32.81
C LYS A 298 27.63 -4.04 33.60
N LYS A 299 26.78 -4.35 34.60
CA LYS A 299 26.92 -5.53 35.46
C LYS A 299 26.39 -6.83 34.86
N LYS A 300 25.57 -6.79 33.80
CA LYS A 300 24.89 -7.99 33.28
C LYS A 300 25.35 -8.50 31.91
N LEU A 301 26.17 -7.74 31.16
CA LEU A 301 26.83 -8.12 29.89
C LEU A 301 25.97 -8.83 28.81
N GLN A 302 24.65 -8.90 29.00
CA GLN A 302 23.63 -9.32 28.05
C GLN A 302 22.33 -8.65 28.49
N TYR A 303 21.83 -7.70 27.70
CA TYR A 303 20.40 -7.43 27.72
C TYR A 303 19.95 -6.93 26.36
N ILE A 304 19.46 -7.85 25.53
CA ILE A 304 18.49 -7.50 24.50
C ILE A 304 17.24 -7.11 25.27
N PRO A 305 16.79 -5.84 25.25
CA PRO A 305 15.63 -5.43 26.01
C PRO A 305 14.42 -6.26 25.58
N LYS A 306 13.72 -6.84 26.55
CA LYS A 306 12.53 -7.67 26.31
C LYS A 306 11.44 -6.81 25.67
N ILE A 307 11.34 -6.85 24.35
CA ILE A 307 10.23 -6.25 23.62
C ILE A 307 9.00 -7.14 23.84
N LYS A 308 7.96 -6.57 24.46
CA LYS A 308 6.71 -7.28 24.79
C LYS A 308 5.79 -7.38 23.58
N THR A 309 5.76 -6.35 22.74
CA THR A 309 4.80 -6.19 21.64
C THR A 309 5.53 -6.01 20.30
N ILE A 310 5.03 -6.63 19.23
CA ILE A 310 5.61 -6.53 17.88
C ILE A 310 5.66 -5.09 17.36
N SER A 311 4.69 -4.25 17.74
CA SER A 311 4.64 -2.83 17.39
C SER A 311 5.88 -2.04 17.82
N ASP A 312 6.58 -2.49 18.85
CA ASP A 312 7.69 -1.76 19.45
C ASP A 312 9.04 -2.13 18.83
N ILE A 313 9.09 -3.15 17.96
CA ILE A 313 10.30 -3.57 17.25
C ILE A 313 10.77 -2.47 16.30
N ASP A 314 9.85 -1.89 15.55
CA ASP A 314 10.17 -0.81 14.60
C ASP A 314 10.75 0.44 15.31
N PRO A 315 10.05 1.08 16.28
CA PRO A 315 10.60 2.23 17.02
C PRO A 315 11.98 1.96 17.63
N SER A 316 12.18 0.73 18.12
CA SER A 316 13.42 0.28 18.75
C SER A 316 14.61 0.24 17.78
N THR A 317 14.39 -0.10 16.51
CA THR A 317 15.45 -0.27 15.51
C THR A 317 15.73 0.99 14.67
N ARG A 318 14.93 2.04 14.84
CA ARG A 318 15.05 3.30 14.05
C ARG A 318 16.36 4.04 14.20
N PHE A 319 17.12 3.84 15.27
CA PHE A 319 18.44 4.47 15.41
C PHE A 319 19.39 4.07 14.27
N LEU A 320 19.17 2.92 13.61
CA LEU A 320 19.94 2.49 12.44
C LEU A 320 19.76 3.41 11.21
N GLN A 321 18.79 4.34 11.24
CA GLN A 321 18.65 5.35 10.19
C GLN A 321 19.84 6.30 10.16
N PHE A 322 20.41 6.65 11.33
CA PHE A 322 21.60 7.49 11.42
C PHE A 322 22.82 6.72 10.91
N LYS A 323 23.48 7.25 9.87
CA LYS A 323 24.62 6.59 9.22
C LYS A 323 25.74 6.28 10.22
N GLU A 324 25.95 7.18 11.18
CA GLU A 324 26.95 7.08 12.26
C GLU A 324 26.70 5.89 13.20
N MET A 325 25.44 5.51 13.39
CA MET A 325 25.04 4.46 14.34
C MET A 325 25.01 3.06 13.71
N ARG A 326 25.31 2.93 12.41
CA ARG A 326 25.35 1.66 11.66
C ARG A 326 26.69 0.93 11.84
N THR A 327 27.12 0.77 13.09
CA THR A 327 28.30 -0.04 13.41
C THR A 327 27.94 -1.52 13.31
N ARG A 328 28.94 -2.37 13.01
CA ARG A 328 28.73 -3.83 12.92
C ARG A 328 28.14 -4.39 14.22
N HIS A 329 28.64 -3.94 15.37
CA HIS A 329 28.13 -4.30 16.68
C HIS A 329 26.64 -3.98 16.86
N ASN A 330 26.19 -2.79 16.46
CA ASN A 330 24.80 -2.39 16.58
C ASN A 330 23.88 -3.19 15.64
N LEU A 331 24.38 -3.56 14.46
CA LEU A 331 23.65 -4.43 13.53
C LEU A 331 23.48 -5.85 14.08
N ASP A 332 24.52 -6.40 14.71
CA ASP A 332 24.49 -7.72 15.34
C ASP A 332 23.51 -7.77 16.53
N ILE A 333 23.44 -6.68 17.32
CA ILE A 333 22.43 -6.54 18.39
C ILE A 333 21.01 -6.59 17.81
N VAL A 334 20.75 -5.84 16.75
CA VAL A 334 19.41 -5.81 16.12
C VAL A 334 19.08 -7.17 15.47
N ASP A 335 20.06 -7.84 14.87
CA ASP A 335 19.91 -9.19 14.33
C ASP A 335 19.48 -10.18 15.42
N SER A 336 20.19 -10.18 16.55
CA SER A 336 19.86 -11.03 17.70
C SER A 336 18.46 -10.76 18.26
N LEU A 337 18.03 -9.49 18.24
CA LEU A 337 16.69 -9.09 18.66
C LEU A 337 15.62 -9.65 17.71
N TYR A 338 15.81 -9.54 16.39
CA TYR A 338 14.86 -10.10 15.43
C TYR A 338 14.77 -11.62 15.56
N VAL A 339 15.90 -12.32 15.71
CA VAL A 339 15.93 -13.77 15.93
C VAL A 339 15.13 -14.16 17.18
N GLN A 340 15.28 -13.42 18.28
CA GLN A 340 14.51 -13.66 19.50
C GLN A 340 13.01 -13.42 19.30
N GLN A 341 12.63 -12.37 18.55
CA GLN A 341 11.22 -12.08 18.29
C GLN A 341 10.56 -13.11 17.37
N LEU A 342 11.28 -13.62 16.38
CA LEU A 342 10.82 -14.71 15.51
C LEU A 342 10.58 -16.01 16.29
N GLN A 343 11.36 -16.28 17.33
CA GLN A 343 11.14 -17.43 18.21
C GLN A 343 9.90 -17.28 19.08
N LYS A 344 9.58 -16.04 19.49
CA LYS A 344 8.44 -15.72 20.35
C LYS A 344 7.11 -15.63 19.58
N HIS A 345 7.14 -15.09 18.36
CA HIS A 345 5.96 -14.85 17.52
C HIS A 345 5.99 -15.72 16.25
N LYS A 346 6.05 -17.05 16.43
CA LYS A 346 6.20 -18.03 15.32
C LYS A 346 5.03 -18.04 14.34
N ASN A 347 3.85 -17.57 14.76
CA ASN A 347 2.61 -17.66 13.99
C ASN A 347 2.27 -16.36 13.23
N GLU A 348 3.11 -15.33 13.33
CA GLU A 348 2.86 -14.01 12.74
C GLU A 348 3.82 -13.73 11.57
N ALA A 349 3.29 -13.34 10.41
CA ALA A 349 4.10 -13.06 9.23
C ALA A 349 4.82 -11.70 9.29
N GLN A 350 4.32 -10.75 10.11
CA GLN A 350 4.83 -9.38 10.14
C GLN A 350 6.30 -9.28 10.62
N PRO A 351 6.73 -9.91 11.73
CA PRO A 351 8.13 -9.88 12.16
C PRO A 351 9.08 -10.53 11.14
N LEU A 352 8.64 -11.57 10.42
CA LEU A 352 9.40 -12.20 9.34
C LEU A 352 9.63 -11.24 8.18
N PHE A 353 8.59 -10.50 7.79
CA PHE A 353 8.68 -9.48 6.76
C PHE A 353 9.60 -8.32 7.17
N GLU A 354 9.46 -7.78 8.38
CA GLU A 354 10.35 -6.71 8.87
C GLU A 354 11.82 -7.17 8.92
N TYR A 355 12.06 -8.43 9.31
CA TYR A 355 13.39 -9.02 9.32
C TYR A 355 13.98 -9.23 7.93
N SER A 356 13.18 -9.66 6.94
CA SER A 356 13.64 -9.82 5.55
C SER A 356 14.08 -8.48 4.96
N LEU A 357 13.34 -7.41 5.24
CA LEU A 357 13.69 -6.04 4.85
C LEU A 357 14.97 -5.58 5.54
N PHE A 358 15.11 -5.84 6.84
CA PHE A 358 16.31 -5.50 7.59
C PHE A 358 17.57 -6.17 6.99
N GLN A 359 17.49 -7.47 6.70
CA GLN A 359 18.56 -8.23 6.04
C GLN A 359 18.89 -7.71 4.63
N GLY A 360 17.87 -7.41 3.83
CA GLY A 360 18.03 -6.90 2.48
C GLY A 360 18.64 -5.50 2.43
N GLN A 361 18.23 -4.61 3.34
CA GLN A 361 18.62 -3.20 3.29
C GLN A 361 19.89 -2.90 4.08
N PHE A 362 20.05 -3.44 5.29
CA PHE A 362 21.18 -3.11 6.17
C PHE A 362 22.36 -4.06 5.96
N PHE A 363 22.12 -5.37 5.93
CA PHE A 363 23.16 -6.37 5.68
C PHE A 363 23.47 -6.59 4.20
N LYS A 364 22.66 -6.04 3.28
CA LYS A 364 22.75 -6.28 1.83
C LYS A 364 22.73 -7.76 1.44
N ASN A 365 22.25 -8.64 2.32
CA ASN A 365 22.22 -10.06 2.09
C ASN A 365 20.89 -10.44 1.41
N ARG A 366 20.86 -10.30 0.08
CA ARG A 366 19.67 -10.59 -0.72
C ARG A 366 19.22 -12.06 -0.62
N ILE A 367 20.16 -12.99 -0.47
CA ILE A 367 19.86 -14.42 -0.39
C ILE A 367 19.13 -14.75 0.91
N LYS A 368 19.62 -14.25 2.05
CA LYS A 368 18.93 -14.42 3.33
C LYS A 368 17.59 -13.69 3.36
N ALA A 369 17.53 -12.47 2.79
CA ALA A 369 16.29 -11.71 2.71
C ALA A 369 15.20 -12.46 1.93
N THR A 370 15.51 -13.01 0.75
CA THR A 370 14.55 -13.79 -0.05
C THR A 370 14.16 -15.10 0.63
N ALA A 371 15.09 -15.77 1.32
CA ALA A 371 14.78 -16.98 2.08
C ALA A 371 13.81 -16.72 3.24
N VAL A 372 14.01 -15.64 3.98
CA VAL A 372 13.10 -15.22 5.07
C VAL A 372 11.76 -14.78 4.51
N LEU A 373 11.74 -14.06 3.39
CA LEU A 373 10.50 -13.64 2.72
C LEU A 373 9.67 -14.83 2.24
N LYS A 374 10.31 -15.87 1.68
CA LYS A 374 9.63 -17.12 1.30
C LYS A 374 8.95 -17.79 2.48
N ARG A 375 9.60 -17.81 3.65
CA ARG A 375 9.02 -18.32 4.89
C ARG A 375 7.85 -17.46 5.39
N ALA A 376 7.88 -16.15 5.17
CA ALA A 376 6.77 -15.26 5.55
C ALA A 376 5.48 -15.53 4.75
N ASN A 377 5.60 -16.23 3.62
CA ASN A 377 4.51 -16.54 2.70
C ASN A 377 3.85 -17.92 2.95
N ASP A 378 4.25 -18.63 4.01
CA ASP A 378 3.59 -19.88 4.37
C ASP A 378 2.13 -19.60 4.76
N SER A 379 1.18 -20.33 4.15
CA SER A 379 -0.27 -20.14 4.34
C SER A 379 -0.75 -20.40 5.77
N SER A 380 0.10 -20.98 6.62
CA SER A 380 -0.13 -21.22 8.04
C SER A 380 0.15 -20.01 8.93
N LEU A 381 0.75 -18.94 8.40
CA LEU A 381 1.03 -17.70 9.13
C LEU A 381 -0.14 -16.72 9.03
N ASN A 382 -0.49 -16.10 10.16
CA ASN A 382 -1.44 -15.01 10.18
C ASN A 382 -0.77 -13.77 9.54
N SER A 383 -1.19 -13.47 8.31
CA SER A 383 -0.79 -12.29 7.56
C SER A 383 -2.00 -11.40 7.31
N SER A 384 -1.84 -10.09 7.53
CA SER A 384 -2.87 -9.11 7.18
C SER A 384 -3.00 -9.00 5.66
N MET A 385 -4.22 -8.73 5.16
CA MET A 385 -4.48 -8.57 3.71
C MET A 385 -3.49 -7.61 3.02
N PRO A 386 -3.13 -6.45 3.60
CA PRO A 386 -2.17 -5.57 2.95
C PRO A 386 -0.75 -6.16 2.90
N LEU A 387 -0.36 -6.97 3.89
CA LEU A 387 0.93 -7.67 3.87
C LEU A 387 0.95 -8.76 2.80
N ARG A 388 -0.16 -9.49 2.60
CA ARG A 388 -0.30 -10.48 1.52
C ARG A 388 -0.16 -9.84 0.15
N PHE A 389 -0.82 -8.70 -0.06
CA PHE A 389 -0.66 -7.90 -1.27
C PHE A 389 0.81 -7.52 -1.51
N VAL A 390 1.52 -7.02 -0.50
CA VAL A 390 2.94 -6.66 -0.62
C VAL A 390 3.81 -7.87 -0.98
N MET A 391 3.58 -9.03 -0.34
CA MET A 391 4.32 -10.25 -0.65
C MET A 391 4.04 -10.77 -2.05
N PHE A 392 2.79 -10.68 -2.52
CA PHE A 392 2.40 -10.99 -3.89
C PHE A 392 3.14 -10.11 -4.90
N CYS A 393 3.17 -8.79 -4.65
CA CYS A 393 3.86 -7.85 -5.52
C CYS A 393 5.38 -8.08 -5.57
N LEU A 394 6.02 -8.34 -4.41
CA LEU A 394 7.46 -8.65 -4.35
C LEU A 394 7.78 -9.93 -5.13
N ARG A 395 6.94 -10.95 -5.02
CA ARG A 395 7.11 -12.21 -5.77
C ARG A 395 7.08 -11.99 -7.28
N LEU A 396 6.13 -11.21 -7.77
CA LEU A 396 6.05 -10.83 -9.19
C LEU A 396 7.34 -10.16 -9.65
N THR A 397 7.85 -9.19 -8.89
CA THR A 397 9.12 -8.51 -9.23
C THR A 397 10.34 -9.43 -9.20
N GLU A 398 10.38 -10.45 -8.33
CA GLU A 398 11.46 -11.44 -8.29
C GLU A 398 11.39 -12.44 -9.45
N THR A 399 10.17 -12.83 -9.86
CA THR A 399 9.99 -13.73 -11.01
C THR A 399 10.30 -13.07 -12.35
N SER A 400 10.16 -11.75 -12.45
CA SER A 400 10.52 -10.95 -13.64
C SER A 400 12.01 -10.57 -13.71
N GLY A 401 12.86 -11.13 -12.84
CA GLY A 401 14.20 -10.61 -12.57
C GLY A 401 15.10 -10.42 -13.79
N THR A 402 15.71 -9.23 -13.92
CA THR A 402 17.16 -8.91 -14.06
C THR A 402 17.40 -7.49 -14.63
N SER A 403 16.40 -6.61 -14.72
CA SER A 403 16.59 -5.19 -15.08
C SER A 403 16.24 -4.29 -13.90
N ALA A 404 17.28 -3.95 -13.12
CA ALA A 404 17.22 -2.83 -12.19
C ALA A 404 17.01 -1.54 -12.99
N GLY A 405 15.77 -1.10 -13.12
CA GLY A 405 15.43 0.16 -13.78
C GLY A 405 13.93 0.35 -13.80
N GLY A 406 13.43 1.26 -12.97
CA GLY A 406 12.01 1.58 -12.92
C GLY A 406 11.52 2.06 -14.28
N ASN A 407 10.62 1.29 -14.87
CA ASN A 407 9.71 1.75 -15.92
C ASN A 407 8.42 0.94 -15.79
N GLN A 408 7.28 1.64 -15.66
CA GLN A 408 5.95 1.04 -15.56
C GLN A 408 5.63 0.13 -16.76
N GLY A 409 6.24 0.35 -17.94
CA GLY A 409 6.08 -0.51 -19.11
C GLY A 409 6.67 -1.92 -18.99
N ALA A 410 7.61 -2.16 -18.07
CA ALA A 410 8.24 -3.48 -17.94
C ALA A 410 7.32 -4.53 -17.28
N VAL A 411 6.31 -4.10 -16.51
CA VAL A 411 5.38 -5.00 -15.81
C VAL A 411 4.26 -5.46 -16.75
N GLU A 412 3.72 -4.56 -17.57
CA GLU A 412 2.76 -4.93 -18.64
C GLU A 412 3.42 -5.84 -19.68
N GLN A 413 4.66 -5.55 -20.06
CA GLN A 413 5.47 -6.45 -20.89
C GLN A 413 5.73 -7.79 -20.20
N SER A 414 5.93 -7.83 -18.87
CA SER A 414 6.12 -9.10 -18.15
C SER A 414 4.84 -9.93 -18.02
N MET A 415 3.66 -9.31 -17.91
CA MET A 415 2.37 -10.03 -17.87
C MET A 415 2.01 -10.58 -19.25
N THR A 416 2.08 -9.73 -20.28
CA THR A 416 1.88 -10.17 -21.68
C THR A 416 2.87 -11.27 -22.05
N PHE A 417 4.14 -11.13 -21.66
CA PHE A 417 5.15 -12.17 -21.80
C PHE A 417 4.76 -13.48 -21.12
N GLN A 418 4.32 -13.46 -19.85
CA GLN A 418 3.90 -14.69 -19.15
C GLN A 418 2.65 -15.32 -19.76
N THR A 419 1.68 -14.51 -20.19
CA THR A 419 0.46 -15.00 -20.86
C THR A 419 0.79 -15.63 -22.21
N GLN A 420 1.60 -14.96 -23.04
CA GLN A 420 2.06 -15.50 -24.33
C GLN A 420 2.89 -16.78 -24.14
N MET A 421 3.74 -16.83 -23.12
CA MET A 421 4.54 -18.01 -22.80
C MET A 421 3.65 -19.19 -22.36
N ALA A 422 2.65 -18.94 -21.51
CA ALA A 422 1.70 -19.97 -21.08
C ALA A 422 0.85 -20.49 -22.26
N GLN A 423 0.43 -19.59 -23.15
CA GLN A 423 -0.33 -19.94 -24.34
C GLN A 423 0.50 -20.78 -25.33
N ALA A 424 1.77 -20.43 -25.54
CA ALA A 424 2.69 -21.21 -26.36
C ALA A 424 2.90 -22.62 -25.82
N GLU A 425 3.00 -22.76 -24.49
CA GLU A 425 3.12 -24.05 -23.80
C GLU A 425 1.85 -24.89 -23.88
N GLU A 426 0.67 -24.25 -23.80
CA GLU A 426 -0.61 -24.94 -23.95
C GLU A 426 -0.76 -25.54 -25.35
N HIS A 427 -0.47 -24.76 -26.40
CA HIS A 427 -0.49 -25.24 -27.78
C HIS A 427 0.52 -26.39 -28.00
N TYR A 428 1.71 -26.30 -27.39
CA TYR A 428 2.72 -27.36 -27.45
C TYR A 428 2.27 -28.66 -26.76
N GLU A 429 1.72 -28.58 -25.54
CA GLU A 429 1.22 -29.77 -24.84
C GLU A 429 0.03 -30.39 -25.57
N ASN A 430 -0.85 -29.58 -26.15
CA ASN A 430 -1.95 -30.06 -26.99
C ASN A 430 -1.45 -30.80 -28.24
N ALA A 431 -0.44 -30.26 -28.94
CA ALA A 431 0.21 -30.94 -30.06
C ALA A 431 0.81 -32.29 -29.64
N LYS A 432 1.46 -32.35 -28.48
CA LYS A 432 2.04 -33.59 -27.93
C LYS A 432 1.00 -34.64 -27.55
N VAL A 433 -0.14 -34.22 -26.98
CA VAL A 433 -1.25 -35.12 -26.66
C VAL A 433 -1.87 -35.67 -27.95
N SER A 434 -2.06 -34.84 -28.96
CA SER A 434 -2.57 -35.27 -30.27
C SER A 434 -1.59 -36.22 -30.98
N LEU A 435 -0.28 -35.95 -30.90
CA LEU A 435 0.77 -36.82 -31.43
C LEU A 435 0.75 -38.21 -30.78
N LYS A 436 0.61 -38.27 -29.45
CA LYS A 436 0.48 -39.55 -28.72
C LYS A 436 -0.75 -40.33 -29.18
N LYS A 437 -1.92 -39.66 -29.26
CA LYS A 437 -3.16 -40.28 -29.73
C LYS A 437 -3.04 -40.78 -31.17
N PHE A 438 -2.38 -40.02 -32.04
CA PHE A 438 -2.11 -40.42 -33.42
C PHE A 438 -1.29 -41.72 -33.48
N PHE A 439 -0.19 -41.81 -32.72
CA PHE A 439 0.60 -43.05 -32.65
C PHE A 439 -0.16 -44.21 -32.02
N GLU A 440 -0.96 -43.95 -30.97
CA GLU A 440 -1.83 -44.97 -30.36
C GLU A 440 -2.84 -45.54 -31.37
N GLU A 441 -3.46 -44.71 -32.21
CA GLU A 441 -4.40 -45.16 -33.24
C GLU A 441 -3.72 -45.97 -34.35
N ILE A 442 -2.50 -45.60 -34.75
CA ILE A 442 -1.73 -46.34 -35.76
C ILE A 442 -1.30 -47.72 -35.23
N LEU A 443 -0.96 -47.81 -33.94
CA LEU A 443 -0.49 -49.05 -33.32
C LEU A 443 -1.63 -50.02 -32.95
N LYS A 444 -2.91 -49.62 -33.11
CA LYS A 444 -4.06 -50.51 -32.88
C LYS A 444 -4.16 -51.58 -33.96
N ARG A 445 -4.60 -52.78 -33.55
CA ARG A 445 -4.89 -53.93 -34.43
C ARG A 445 -5.94 -53.65 -35.52
N LYS A 446 -6.79 -52.64 -35.33
CA LYS A 446 -7.77 -52.13 -36.31
C LYS A 446 -7.75 -50.59 -36.27
N PRO A 447 -6.91 -49.93 -37.07
CA PRO A 447 -6.79 -48.48 -37.06
C PRO A 447 -8.08 -47.83 -37.57
N ASN A 448 -8.49 -46.73 -36.94
CA ASN A 448 -9.57 -45.90 -37.46
C ASN A 448 -9.01 -44.86 -38.45
N PHE A 449 -8.93 -45.24 -39.72
CA PHE A 449 -8.37 -44.38 -40.78
C PHE A 449 -9.14 -43.07 -41.01
N SER A 450 -10.37 -42.95 -40.52
CA SER A 450 -11.13 -41.69 -40.60
C SER A 450 -10.63 -40.62 -39.62
N GLN A 451 -10.01 -41.03 -38.50
CA GLN A 451 -9.56 -40.11 -37.43
C GLN A 451 -8.10 -39.67 -37.60
N LEU A 452 -7.30 -40.43 -38.36
CA LEU A 452 -5.89 -40.10 -38.57
C LEU A 452 -5.66 -38.76 -39.26
N PRO A 453 -6.39 -38.39 -40.34
CA PRO A 453 -6.22 -37.08 -40.97
C PRO A 453 -6.58 -35.93 -40.04
N ILE A 454 -7.64 -36.09 -39.23
CA ILE A 454 -8.11 -35.06 -38.29
C ILE A 454 -7.08 -34.83 -37.18
N LEU A 455 -6.51 -35.92 -36.63
CA LEU A 455 -5.46 -35.83 -35.63
C LEU A 455 -4.17 -35.21 -36.20
N LEU A 456 -3.84 -35.53 -37.46
CA LEU A 456 -2.68 -34.97 -38.15
C LEU A 456 -2.84 -33.46 -38.39
N GLU A 457 -4.01 -33.03 -38.87
CA GLU A 457 -4.33 -31.61 -39.05
C GLU A 457 -4.26 -30.85 -37.72
N GLN A 458 -4.81 -31.41 -36.64
CA GLN A 458 -4.70 -30.84 -35.30
C GLN A 458 -3.26 -30.72 -34.80
N ILE A 459 -2.38 -31.67 -35.11
CA ILE A 459 -0.96 -31.58 -34.74
C ILE A 459 -0.31 -30.41 -35.49
N VAL A 460 -0.53 -30.32 -36.80
CA VAL A 460 0.05 -29.27 -37.64
C VAL A 460 -0.42 -27.88 -37.22
N ASP A 461 -1.72 -27.72 -36.95
CA ASP A 461 -2.29 -26.42 -36.55
C ASP A 461 -1.81 -25.95 -35.18
N GLN A 462 -1.82 -26.83 -34.19
CA GLN A 462 -1.39 -26.50 -32.81
C GLN A 462 0.11 -26.21 -32.75
N ASP A 463 0.90 -26.95 -33.53
CA ASP A 463 2.33 -26.74 -33.62
C ASP A 463 2.68 -25.42 -34.34
N ALA A 464 2.06 -25.13 -35.49
CA ALA A 464 2.27 -23.87 -36.20
C ALA A 464 1.89 -22.65 -35.32
N ALA A 465 0.82 -22.76 -34.53
CA ALA A 465 0.43 -21.74 -33.56
C ALA A 465 1.47 -21.55 -32.45
N SER A 466 1.97 -22.63 -31.85
CA SER A 466 3.00 -22.58 -30.81
C SER A 466 4.31 -21.96 -31.33
N ARG A 467 4.75 -22.36 -32.53
CA ARG A 467 5.95 -21.85 -33.19
C ARG A 467 5.87 -20.35 -33.46
N LYS A 468 4.76 -19.88 -34.02
CA LYS A 468 4.55 -18.45 -34.29
C LYS A 468 4.68 -17.61 -33.01
N ILE A 469 4.12 -18.08 -31.90
CA ILE A 469 4.20 -17.38 -30.61
C ILE A 469 5.63 -17.41 -30.07
N PHE A 470 6.35 -18.54 -30.16
CA PHE A 470 7.75 -18.61 -29.73
C PHE A 470 8.69 -17.74 -30.58
N GLU A 471 8.49 -17.68 -31.90
CA GLU A 471 9.27 -16.81 -32.78
C GLU A 471 9.00 -15.32 -32.49
N GLU A 472 7.75 -14.94 -32.24
CA GLU A 472 7.38 -13.59 -31.81
C GLU A 472 8.02 -13.24 -30.45
N LEU A 473 7.99 -14.17 -29.50
CA LEU A 473 8.64 -14.02 -28.19
C LEU A 473 10.18 -13.93 -28.28
N MET A 474 10.81 -14.65 -29.21
CA MET A 474 12.25 -14.56 -29.47
C MET A 474 12.64 -13.22 -30.10
N ASN A 475 11.84 -12.72 -31.05
CA ASN A 475 12.05 -11.39 -31.65
C ASN A 475 11.86 -10.25 -30.64
N GLN A 476 11.05 -10.45 -29.61
CA GLN A 476 10.88 -9.48 -28.52
C GLN A 476 11.96 -9.62 -27.43
N HIS A 477 12.44 -10.85 -27.17
CA HIS A 477 13.32 -11.17 -26.05
C HIS A 477 14.49 -12.11 -26.41
N HIS A 478 15.35 -11.66 -27.33
CA HIS A 478 16.49 -12.39 -27.90
C HIS A 478 17.43 -13.10 -26.90
N ASN A 479 17.55 -12.62 -25.66
CA ASN A 479 18.51 -13.14 -24.67
C ASN A 479 17.87 -13.95 -23.52
N ASN A 480 16.59 -14.31 -23.62
CA ASN A 480 15.93 -15.05 -22.55
C ASN A 480 16.17 -16.57 -22.67
N VAL A 481 17.05 -17.08 -21.81
CA VAL A 481 17.42 -18.51 -21.72
C VAL A 481 16.22 -19.44 -21.49
N GLN A 482 15.14 -18.95 -20.88
CA GLN A 482 13.93 -19.75 -20.68
C GLN A 482 13.18 -20.00 -22.00
N ILE A 483 13.12 -19.02 -22.89
CA ILE A 483 12.44 -19.14 -24.19
C ILE A 483 13.22 -20.11 -25.07
N LEU A 484 14.55 -19.90 -25.17
CA LEU A 484 15.45 -20.75 -25.96
C LEU A 484 15.36 -22.22 -25.53
N ARG A 485 15.39 -22.50 -24.22
CA ARG A 485 15.26 -23.88 -23.71
C ARG A 485 13.93 -24.53 -24.04
N ARG A 486 12.83 -23.79 -23.98
CA ARG A 486 11.50 -24.35 -24.24
C ARG A 486 11.23 -24.51 -25.74
N TYR A 487 11.74 -23.60 -26.54
CA TYR A 487 11.70 -23.70 -28.00
C TYR A 487 12.57 -24.85 -28.51
N ALA A 488 13.79 -25.01 -28.00
CA ALA A 488 14.66 -26.15 -28.31
C ALA A 488 13.99 -27.49 -27.96
N LYS A 489 13.23 -27.54 -26.86
CA LYS A 489 12.45 -28.74 -26.48
C LYS A 489 11.32 -29.04 -27.47
N LEU A 490 10.66 -28.02 -28.01
CA LEU A 490 9.63 -28.18 -29.05
C LEU A 490 10.22 -28.75 -30.34
N LEU A 491 11.34 -28.18 -30.81
CA LEU A 491 12.05 -28.66 -32.00
C LEU A 491 12.52 -30.12 -31.85
N ARG A 492 13.00 -30.49 -30.66
CA ARG A 492 13.44 -31.86 -30.38
C ARG A 492 12.28 -32.86 -30.31
N ASP A 493 11.19 -32.52 -29.63
CA ASP A 493 10.09 -33.46 -29.36
C ASP A 493 9.15 -33.65 -30.56
N VAL A 494 8.94 -32.61 -31.38
CA VAL A 494 7.95 -32.64 -32.49
C VAL A 494 8.63 -32.77 -33.86
N TYR A 495 9.72 -32.02 -34.10
CA TYR A 495 10.40 -31.98 -35.41
C TYR A 495 11.57 -32.96 -35.52
N ASN A 496 12.05 -33.48 -34.39
CA ASN A 496 13.27 -34.29 -34.31
C ASN A 496 14.51 -33.57 -34.88
N GLU A 497 14.47 -32.23 -34.93
CA GLU A 497 15.58 -31.38 -35.37
C GLU A 497 16.54 -31.16 -34.21
N THR A 498 17.39 -32.15 -33.98
CA THR A 498 18.33 -32.16 -32.85
C THR A 498 19.48 -31.15 -33.02
N GLU A 499 19.94 -30.92 -34.24
CA GLU A 499 21.05 -30.00 -34.54
C GLU A 499 20.66 -28.54 -34.27
N THR A 500 19.49 -28.08 -34.73
CA THR A 500 19.01 -26.71 -34.49
C THR A 500 18.64 -26.49 -33.03
N ALA A 501 18.10 -27.50 -32.35
CA ALA A 501 17.81 -27.44 -30.92
C ALA A 501 19.08 -27.33 -30.06
N ASP A 502 20.16 -28.00 -30.45
CA ASP A 502 21.44 -27.96 -29.74
C ASP A 502 22.23 -26.66 -30.04
N GLU A 503 22.03 -26.01 -31.20
CA GLU A 503 22.58 -24.66 -31.49
C GLU A 503 21.91 -23.53 -30.67
N LEU A 504 20.68 -23.73 -30.20
CA LEU A 504 19.91 -22.76 -29.41
C LEU A 504 20.18 -22.83 -27.88
N LEU A 505 20.88 -23.86 -27.41
CA LEU A 505 21.15 -24.15 -25.98
C LEU A 505 22.59 -23.83 -25.58
#